data_AF-A0A3B0YWX9-F1
#
_entry.id   AF-A0A3B0YWX9-F1
#
_cell.length_a   1.000
_cell.length_b   1.000
_cell.length_c   1.000
_cell.angle_alpha   90.00
_cell.angle_beta   90.00
_cell.angle_gamma   90.00
#
_symmetry.space_group_name_H-M   'P 1'
#
loop_
_entity.id
_entity.type
_entity.pdbx_description
1 polymer ?
#
loop_
_entity_poly.entity_id
_entity_poly.type
_entity_poly.pdbx_seq_one_letter_code
_entity_poly.pdbx_strand_id
1 'polypeptide(L)'
;MNIILKNKWWQGKKTKHNDGDKCTHTSKNKYHYVRIPYLILISQVFVACQPGPTKPTVVDQGVLRDGVLGVKAKIDLKNNICKNPVKINKTRYGRLSTRSRRRQQYDYATEIKRKVHSNWLKPKGLTSRSRCTVLIKQRIDGCVVNVSFKRCNSSSMRTTVRQAVLKSSPLPVAPHPALFAAELLLSFK
;
A
#
# COMPACT_ATOMS: atom_id res chain seq x y z
N MET A 1 2.66 -22.50 2.57
CA MET A 1 2.25 -21.16 3.05
C MET A 1 1.85 -20.30 1.84
N ASN A 2 0.69 -19.64 1.86
CA ASN A 2 0.15 -18.97 0.67
C ASN A 2 0.45 -17.47 0.67
N ILE A 3 1.51 -17.06 -0.01
CA ILE A 3 1.70 -15.63 -0.35
C ILE A 3 0.82 -15.30 -1.55
N ILE A 4 -0.17 -14.43 -1.35
CA ILE A 4 -1.05 -13.96 -2.43
C ILE A 4 -0.50 -12.65 -2.96
N LEU A 5 -0.16 -12.62 -4.25
CA LEU A 5 0.18 -11.41 -4.98
C LEU A 5 -1.13 -10.79 -5.49
N LYS A 6 -1.47 -9.58 -5.03
CA LYS A 6 -2.51 -8.77 -5.68
C LYS A 6 -1.82 -7.67 -6.48
N ASN A 7 -1.52 -7.93 -7.75
CA ASN A 7 -1.06 -6.90 -8.68
C ASN A 7 -2.28 -6.25 -9.38
N LYS A 8 -2.20 -4.93 -9.64
CA LYS A 8 -3.25 -4.18 -10.37
C LYS A 8 -3.58 -4.77 -11.75
N TRP A 9 -2.66 -5.52 -12.35
CA TRP A 9 -2.75 -6.06 -13.71
C TRP A 9 -3.44 -7.43 -13.82
N TRP A 10 -3.68 -8.15 -12.72
CA TRP A 10 -4.35 -9.47 -12.76
C TRP A 10 -5.87 -9.39 -12.84
N GLN A 11 -6.45 -8.20 -12.69
CA GLN A 11 -7.88 -7.99 -12.80
C GLN A 11 -8.28 -7.89 -14.29
N GLY A 12 -8.23 -8.99 -15.03
CA GLY A 12 -8.95 -9.13 -16.30
C GLY A 12 -10.24 -9.91 -16.02
N LYS A 13 -11.45 -9.44 -16.31
CA LYS A 13 -11.91 -8.50 -17.34
C LYS A 13 -12.94 -7.54 -16.69
N LYS A 14 -12.87 -6.22 -16.99
CA LYS A 14 -14.13 -5.46 -17.03
C LYS A 14 -14.90 -6.04 -18.22
N THR A 15 -16.07 -6.59 -17.98
CA THR A 15 -17.05 -6.75 -19.06
C THR A 15 -17.22 -5.39 -19.70
N LYS A 16 -17.09 -5.32 -21.03
CA LYS A 16 -17.59 -4.18 -21.78
C LYS A 16 -19.11 -4.19 -21.55
N HIS A 17 -19.60 -3.34 -20.68
CA HIS A 17 -20.99 -2.92 -20.81
C HIS A 17 -20.98 -1.93 -21.96
N ASN A 18 -21.71 -2.28 -23.02
CA ASN A 18 -21.90 -1.44 -24.18
C ASN A 18 -22.48 -0.09 -23.74
N ASP A 19 -22.03 0.95 -24.44
CA ASP A 19 -22.56 2.30 -24.38
C ASP A 19 -24.08 2.30 -24.47
N GLY A 20 -24.69 2.95 -23.50
CA GLY A 20 -26.11 3.22 -23.41
C GLY A 20 -26.35 4.09 -22.20
N ASP A 21 -26.56 5.39 -22.46
CA ASP A 21 -27.25 6.35 -21.60
C ASP A 21 -26.41 7.24 -20.66
N LYS A 22 -26.05 8.40 -21.24
CA LYS A 22 -26.37 9.76 -20.78
C LYS A 22 -26.18 10.08 -19.29
N CYS A 23 -25.24 10.98 -19.05
CA CYS A 23 -25.11 11.77 -17.84
C CYS A 23 -26.40 12.55 -17.52
N THR A 24 -27.00 12.32 -16.35
CA THR A 24 -27.86 13.33 -15.69
C THR A 24 -27.66 13.28 -14.18
N HIS A 25 -27.13 14.37 -13.63
CA HIS A 25 -27.11 14.65 -12.20
C HIS A 25 -28.53 14.88 -11.70
N THR A 26 -29.04 14.02 -10.82
CA THR A 26 -30.15 14.38 -9.92
C THR A 26 -30.12 13.50 -8.68
N SER A 27 -29.49 13.99 -7.62
CA SER A 27 -29.72 13.51 -6.25
C SER A 27 -30.76 14.42 -5.61
N LYS A 28 -32.05 14.06 -5.71
CA LYS A 28 -33.08 14.54 -4.79
C LYS A 28 -33.43 13.39 -3.87
N ASN A 29 -32.71 13.26 -2.75
CA ASN A 29 -33.16 12.40 -1.65
C ASN A 29 -34.35 13.08 -0.98
N LYS A 30 -35.53 12.50 -1.23
CA LYS A 30 -36.82 12.86 -0.65
C LYS A 30 -36.94 12.09 0.66
N TYR A 31 -36.74 12.76 1.80
CA TYR A 31 -37.07 12.18 3.10
C TYR A 31 -38.58 12.35 3.33
N HIS A 32 -39.27 11.23 3.52
CA HIS A 32 -40.64 11.20 4.02
C HIS A 32 -40.62 11.39 5.54
N TYR A 33 -41.30 12.42 6.05
CA TYR A 33 -41.64 12.55 7.47
C TYR A 33 -43.14 12.42 7.66
N VAL A 34 -43.53 11.55 8.60
CA VAL A 34 -44.90 11.32 9.05
C VAL A 34 -45.27 12.36 10.12
N ARG A 35 -46.54 12.79 10.07
CA ARG A 35 -47.25 13.79 10.88
C ARG A 35 -46.99 13.74 12.40
N ILE A 36 -46.88 14.91 13.03
CA ILE A 36 -47.50 15.22 14.34
C ILE A 36 -47.94 16.70 14.35
N PRO A 37 -49.23 17.02 14.61
CA PRO A 37 -49.68 18.36 15.00
C PRO A 37 -49.75 18.47 16.52
N TYR A 38 -49.23 19.55 17.12
CA TYR A 38 -49.86 20.35 18.19
C TYR A 38 -48.87 21.36 18.77
N LEU A 39 -49.45 22.46 19.23
CA LEU A 39 -48.87 23.68 19.81
C LEU A 39 -47.95 23.41 21.00
N ILE A 40 -46.97 24.31 21.24
CA ILE A 40 -46.72 25.02 22.51
C ILE A 40 -45.51 25.97 22.34
N LEU A 41 -45.73 27.21 22.78
CA LEU A 41 -44.74 28.29 22.96
C LEU A 41 -43.56 27.84 23.83
N ILE A 42 -42.34 28.00 23.33
CA ILE A 42 -41.13 27.94 24.15
C ILE A 42 -40.26 29.15 23.82
N SER A 43 -40.25 30.12 24.75
CA SER A 43 -39.23 31.15 24.87
C SER A 43 -37.92 30.53 25.35
N GLN A 44 -36.88 30.51 24.52
CA GLN A 44 -35.47 30.29 24.92
C GLN A 44 -34.61 31.06 23.91
N VAL A 45 -34.09 32.23 24.29
CA VAL A 45 -32.72 32.43 24.83
C VAL A 45 -31.64 32.15 23.79
N PHE A 46 -30.87 33.21 23.51
CA PHE A 46 -29.66 33.28 22.71
C PHE A 46 -28.70 32.11 22.96
N VAL A 47 -28.25 31.47 21.87
CA VAL A 47 -26.91 30.86 21.84
C VAL A 47 -26.16 31.48 20.68
N ALA A 48 -25.27 32.40 21.04
CA ALA A 48 -24.33 33.03 20.14
C ALA A 48 -23.37 31.98 19.54
N CYS A 49 -23.07 32.14 18.25
CA CYS A 49 -21.98 31.45 17.58
C CYS A 49 -20.67 31.64 18.34
N GLN A 50 -20.18 30.59 19.00
CA GLN A 50 -18.78 30.51 19.41
C GLN A 50 -17.98 29.87 18.27
N PRO A 51 -17.04 30.58 17.62
CA PRO A 51 -16.08 29.96 16.72
C PRO A 51 -15.14 29.07 17.54
N GLY A 52 -15.16 27.78 17.21
CA GLY A 52 -14.29 26.77 17.79
C GLY A 52 -12.80 26.98 17.46
N PRO A 53 -11.91 26.34 18.24
CA PRO A 53 -10.55 26.79 18.48
C PRO A 53 -9.60 26.68 17.28
N THR A 54 -8.69 27.66 17.28
CA THR A 54 -7.64 27.93 16.32
C THR A 54 -6.62 26.80 16.17
N LYS A 55 -6.19 26.65 14.92
CA LYS A 55 -5.06 25.85 14.43
C LYS A 55 -3.84 25.97 15.36
N PRO A 56 -3.17 24.87 15.74
CA PRO A 56 -1.95 24.97 16.53
C PRO A 56 -0.84 25.58 15.68
N THR A 57 -0.44 26.77 16.08
CA THR A 57 0.75 27.49 15.63
C THR A 57 1.98 26.76 16.13
N VAL A 58 2.93 26.56 15.24
CA VAL A 58 4.27 26.05 15.51
C VAL A 58 4.96 27.02 16.47
N VAL A 59 5.23 26.58 17.70
CA VAL A 59 6.17 27.23 18.60
C VAL A 59 7.49 26.47 18.46
N ASP A 60 8.40 27.06 17.71
CA ASP A 60 9.81 26.67 17.66
C ASP A 60 10.54 27.60 18.61
N GLN A 61 11.01 27.10 19.76
CA GLN A 61 12.13 27.67 20.52
C GLN A 61 12.47 26.84 21.75
N GLY A 62 13.72 26.37 21.79
CA GLY A 62 14.52 26.36 23.01
C GLY A 62 14.80 25.02 23.68
N VAL A 63 16.07 24.60 23.61
CA VAL A 63 16.98 24.26 24.73
C VAL A 63 17.81 23.01 24.40
N LEU A 64 19.01 23.27 23.89
CA LEU A 64 20.15 22.36 23.95
C LEU A 64 20.69 22.37 25.37
N ARG A 65 20.56 21.26 26.08
CA ARG A 65 21.36 20.93 27.27
C ARG A 65 21.71 19.44 27.25
N ASP A 66 22.93 19.19 26.80
CA ASP A 66 23.93 18.24 27.31
C ASP A 66 23.53 16.79 27.61
N GLY A 67 24.17 15.88 26.86
CA GLY A 67 24.91 14.80 27.51
C GLY A 67 24.25 13.43 27.63
N VAL A 68 23.77 12.82 26.55
CA VAL A 68 23.75 11.34 26.44
C VAL A 68 24.16 10.92 25.04
N LEU A 69 25.11 9.99 24.97
CA LEU A 69 25.71 9.42 23.78
C LEU A 69 24.69 9.13 22.67
N GLY A 70 24.99 9.66 21.49
CA GLY A 70 24.09 9.76 20.36
C GLY A 70 23.59 8.43 19.83
N VAL A 71 22.28 8.23 19.93
CA VAL A 71 21.52 7.54 18.88
C VAL A 71 20.85 8.62 18.04
N LYS A 72 21.64 9.32 17.22
CA LYS A 72 21.11 10.03 16.05
C LYS A 72 20.77 8.96 15.00
N ALA A 73 19.67 8.26 15.20
CA ALA A 73 19.04 7.54 14.09
C ALA A 73 18.32 8.57 13.21
N LYS A 74 19.10 9.41 12.50
CA LYS A 74 18.73 9.69 11.11
C LYS A 74 18.71 8.31 10.48
N ILE A 75 17.53 7.72 10.32
CA ILE A 75 17.42 6.55 9.45
C ILE A 75 17.72 7.11 8.07
N ASP A 76 18.98 6.99 7.66
CA ASP A 76 19.48 7.48 6.41
C ASP A 76 18.64 6.87 5.29
N LEU A 77 17.77 7.70 4.70
CA LEU A 77 17.04 7.36 3.47
C LEU A 77 17.98 7.18 2.26
N LYS A 78 19.31 7.29 2.47
CA LYS A 78 20.39 7.17 1.49
C LYS A 78 21.24 5.89 1.65
N ASN A 79 20.84 4.94 2.47
CA ASN A 79 21.60 3.69 2.61
C ASN A 79 21.26 2.71 1.50
N ASN A 80 21.87 2.85 0.30
CA ASN A 80 22.29 1.75 -0.59
C ASN A 80 21.40 0.46 -0.63
N ILE A 81 20.07 0.59 -0.60
CA ILE A 81 19.08 -0.52 -0.53
C ILE A 81 19.11 -1.37 -1.81
N CYS A 82 19.77 -0.87 -2.85
CA CYS A 82 20.08 -1.63 -4.06
C CYS A 82 21.59 -1.74 -4.23
N LYS A 83 22.17 -2.79 -3.66
CA LYS A 83 23.50 -3.22 -4.08
C LYS A 83 23.34 -3.90 -5.44
N ASN A 84 23.89 -3.27 -6.49
CA ASN A 84 23.91 -3.76 -7.88
C ASN A 84 22.53 -3.93 -8.55
N PRO A 85 21.89 -2.84 -9.03
CA PRO A 85 20.70 -2.95 -9.85
C PRO A 85 21.00 -3.72 -11.15
N VAL A 86 20.07 -4.59 -11.56
CA VAL A 86 20.19 -5.36 -12.80
C VAL A 86 20.17 -4.40 -14.00
N LYS A 87 21.16 -4.49 -14.88
CA LYS A 87 21.19 -3.72 -16.14
C LYS A 87 20.10 -4.24 -17.08
N ILE A 88 19.08 -3.44 -17.34
CA ILE A 88 17.98 -3.80 -18.26
C ILE A 88 18.33 -3.35 -19.67
N ASN A 89 18.43 -4.31 -20.60
CA ASN A 89 18.55 -4.02 -22.02
C ASN A 89 17.15 -3.85 -22.64
N LYS A 90 16.78 -2.61 -22.97
CA LYS A 90 15.44 -2.26 -23.47
C LYS A 90 15.23 -2.54 -24.96
N THR A 91 16.28 -2.77 -25.76
CA THR A 91 16.19 -2.75 -27.23
C THR A 91 15.69 -4.06 -27.87
N ARG A 92 15.32 -5.08 -27.08
CA ARG A 92 14.97 -6.43 -27.58
C ARG A 92 13.56 -6.93 -27.27
N TYR A 93 12.70 -6.11 -26.67
CA TYR A 93 11.35 -6.58 -26.29
C TYR A 93 10.41 -6.59 -27.50
N GLY A 94 10.28 -7.76 -28.13
CA GLY A 94 9.30 -8.01 -29.20
C GLY A 94 7.86 -8.13 -28.70
N ARG A 95 6.92 -8.41 -29.61
CA ARG A 95 5.49 -8.56 -29.27
C ARG A 95 5.28 -9.79 -28.38
N LEU A 96 4.72 -9.58 -27.19
CA LEU A 96 4.41 -10.67 -26.27
C LEU A 96 3.05 -11.31 -26.61
N SER A 97 3.07 -12.60 -26.99
CA SER A 97 1.83 -13.36 -27.27
C SER A 97 0.97 -13.54 -26.02
N THR A 98 -0.35 -13.71 -26.17
CA THR A 98 -1.28 -13.85 -25.03
C THR A 98 -0.95 -15.05 -24.14
N ARG A 99 -0.54 -16.18 -24.73
CA ARG A 99 -0.18 -17.41 -24.00
C ARG A 99 1.13 -17.23 -23.22
N SER A 100 2.17 -16.71 -23.88
CA SER A 100 3.46 -16.43 -23.24
C SER A 100 3.33 -15.39 -22.13
N ARG A 101 2.47 -14.37 -22.32
CA ARG A 101 2.19 -13.34 -21.31
C ARG A 101 1.74 -13.92 -19.98
N ARG A 102 0.73 -14.81 -19.99
CA ARG A 102 0.18 -15.38 -18.75
C ARG A 102 1.21 -16.24 -18.01
N ARG A 103 1.96 -17.06 -18.75
CA ARG A 103 3.01 -17.91 -18.18
C ARG A 103 4.11 -17.07 -17.55
N GLN A 104 4.72 -16.15 -18.31
CA GLN A 104 5.77 -15.28 -17.79
C GLN A 104 5.30 -14.40 -16.62
N GLN A 105 4.03 -14.00 -16.61
CA GLN A 105 3.45 -13.26 -15.49
C GLN A 105 3.33 -14.13 -14.23
N TYR A 106 2.91 -15.39 -14.37
CA TYR A 106 2.88 -16.34 -13.27
C TYR A 106 4.30 -16.64 -12.75
N ASP A 107 5.25 -16.89 -13.65
CA ASP A 107 6.65 -17.16 -13.29
C ASP A 107 7.25 -15.97 -12.54
N TYR A 108 7.08 -14.74 -13.06
CA TYR A 108 7.50 -13.51 -12.40
C TYR A 108 6.90 -13.36 -10.99
N ALA A 109 5.60 -13.61 -10.85
CA ALA A 109 4.92 -13.56 -9.56
C ALA A 109 5.48 -14.62 -8.59
N THR A 110 5.71 -15.84 -9.06
CA THR A 110 6.24 -16.95 -8.26
C THR A 110 7.67 -16.68 -7.82
N GLU A 111 8.52 -16.15 -8.70
CA GLU A 111 9.90 -15.79 -8.38
C GLU A 111 9.97 -14.70 -7.30
N ILE A 112 9.13 -13.66 -7.38
CA ILE A 112 9.03 -12.65 -6.31
C ILE A 112 8.65 -13.31 -4.99
N LYS A 113 7.61 -14.15 -4.99
CA LYS A 113 7.16 -14.83 -3.76
C LYS A 113 8.27 -15.70 -3.18
N ARG A 114 8.95 -16.48 -4.01
CA ARG A 114 10.02 -17.39 -3.63
C ARG A 114 11.17 -16.60 -2.99
N LYS A 115 11.63 -15.53 -3.63
CA LYS A 115 12.73 -14.68 -3.12
C LYS A 115 12.38 -14.01 -1.79
N VAL A 116 11.17 -13.45 -1.68
CA VAL A 116 10.74 -12.81 -0.42
C VAL A 116 10.55 -13.83 0.68
N HIS A 117 10.00 -15.00 0.36
CA HIS A 117 9.80 -16.08 1.32
C HIS A 117 11.12 -16.65 1.82
N SER A 118 12.10 -16.88 0.94
CA SER A 118 13.42 -17.40 1.35
C SER A 118 14.15 -16.47 2.31
N ASN A 119 13.90 -15.16 2.21
CA ASN A 119 14.47 -14.15 3.11
C ASN A 119 13.64 -13.92 4.38
N TRP A 120 12.48 -14.56 4.51
CA TRP A 120 11.58 -14.31 5.64
C TRP A 120 11.89 -15.21 6.82
N LEU A 121 12.41 -14.59 7.88
CA LEU A 121 12.61 -15.21 9.18
C LEU A 121 11.27 -15.30 9.91
N LYS A 122 10.59 -16.44 9.78
CA LYS A 122 9.28 -16.65 10.40
C LYS A 122 9.39 -16.54 11.93
N PRO A 123 8.70 -15.60 12.58
CA PRO A 123 8.77 -15.45 14.04
C PRO A 123 8.12 -16.63 14.76
N LYS A 124 8.63 -16.94 15.95
CA LYS A 124 8.00 -17.93 16.86
C LYS A 124 6.64 -17.39 17.32
N GLY A 125 5.68 -18.29 17.58
CA GLY A 125 4.36 -17.93 18.11
C GLY A 125 3.35 -17.39 17.09
N LEU A 126 3.58 -17.58 15.79
CA LEU A 126 2.53 -17.31 14.79
C LEU A 126 1.41 -18.36 14.88
N THR A 127 0.17 -17.89 14.95
CA THR A 127 -1.01 -18.75 14.93
C THR A 127 -1.62 -18.79 13.53
N SER A 128 -2.54 -19.71 13.27
CA SER A 128 -3.29 -19.79 12.01
C SER A 128 -4.10 -18.52 11.67
N ARG A 129 -4.32 -17.64 12.67
CA ARG A 129 -5.01 -16.36 12.54
C ARG A 129 -4.07 -15.19 12.26
N SER A 130 -2.76 -15.37 12.37
CA SER A 130 -1.78 -14.33 12.06
C SER A 130 -1.82 -14.01 10.57
N ARG A 131 -2.02 -12.73 10.23
CA ARG A 131 -2.07 -12.26 8.84
C ARG A 131 -1.38 -10.91 8.74
N CYS A 132 -0.66 -10.72 7.64
CA CYS A 132 -0.01 -9.46 7.34
C CYS A 132 -0.05 -9.17 5.84
N THR A 133 -0.54 -8.01 5.44
CA THR A 133 -0.60 -7.56 4.05
C THR A 133 0.30 -6.34 3.88
N VAL A 134 1.27 -6.46 2.99
CA VAL A 134 2.30 -5.46 2.72
C VAL A 134 2.22 -5.00 1.27
N LEU A 135 2.22 -3.69 1.08
CA LEU A 135 2.33 -3.01 -0.21
C LEU A 135 3.77 -2.56 -0.42
N ILE A 136 4.39 -3.10 -1.46
CA ILE A 136 5.77 -2.88 -1.85
C ILE A 136 5.76 -2.01 -3.10
N LYS A 137 6.58 -0.96 -3.11
CA LYS A 137 6.86 -0.18 -4.32
C LYS A 137 8.27 -0.48 -4.78
N GLN A 138 8.41 -0.71 -6.08
CA GLN A 138 9.70 -1.01 -6.70
C GLN A 138 9.89 -0.25 -8.01
N ARG A 139 11.15 -0.10 -8.39
CA ARG A 139 11.57 0.35 -9.72
C ARG A 139 11.66 -0.83 -10.70
N ILE A 140 11.84 -0.50 -11.98
CA ILE A 140 11.91 -1.48 -13.08
C ILE A 140 13.08 -2.47 -12.94
N ASP A 141 14.19 -2.03 -12.34
CA ASP A 141 15.38 -2.82 -11.98
C ASP A 141 15.18 -3.73 -10.76
N GLY A 142 13.95 -3.80 -10.22
CA GLY A 142 13.60 -4.59 -9.05
C GLY A 142 13.92 -3.90 -7.72
N CYS A 143 14.53 -2.71 -7.74
CA CYS A 143 14.87 -1.98 -6.53
C CYS A 143 13.64 -1.66 -5.69
N VAL A 144 13.62 -2.10 -4.43
CA VAL A 144 12.54 -1.76 -3.50
C VAL A 144 12.75 -0.33 -3.00
N VAL A 145 11.79 0.55 -3.31
CA VAL A 145 11.84 1.96 -2.92
C VAL A 145 10.95 2.28 -1.73
N ASN A 146 9.93 1.45 -1.46
CA ASN A 146 9.06 1.64 -0.31
C ASN A 146 8.41 0.32 0.14
N VAL A 147 8.19 0.19 1.45
CA VAL A 147 7.48 -0.92 2.08
C VAL A 147 6.47 -0.35 3.08
N SER A 148 5.18 -0.54 2.79
CA SER A 148 4.07 -0.06 3.61
C SER A 148 3.14 -1.21 3.99
N PHE A 149 2.52 -1.15 5.17
CA PHE A 149 1.64 -2.22 5.64
C PHE A 149 0.18 -1.77 5.58
N LYS A 150 -0.68 -2.58 4.96
CA LYS A 150 -2.13 -2.32 4.88
C LYS A 150 -2.87 -2.87 6.10
N ARG A 151 -2.57 -4.11 6.49
CA ARG A 151 -3.14 -4.78 7.67
C ARG A 151 -2.10 -5.73 8.23
N CYS A 152 -1.86 -5.74 9.54
CA CYS A 152 -0.91 -6.67 10.14
C CYS A 152 -1.26 -6.87 11.61
N ASN A 153 -1.52 -8.11 12.01
CA ASN A 153 -2.04 -8.42 13.35
C ASN A 153 -0.95 -8.59 14.41
N SER A 154 0.32 -8.68 14.01
CA SER A 154 1.45 -8.94 14.90
C SER A 154 2.61 -8.00 14.57
N SER A 155 3.19 -7.39 15.61
CA SER A 155 4.37 -6.53 15.51
C SER A 155 5.61 -7.33 15.08
N SER A 156 5.82 -8.53 15.63
CA SER A 156 6.92 -9.41 15.25
C SER A 156 6.82 -9.86 13.79
N MET A 157 5.61 -10.17 13.31
CA MET A 157 5.35 -10.47 11.91
C MET A 157 5.64 -9.26 11.01
N ARG A 158 5.22 -8.05 11.42
CA ARG A 158 5.49 -6.82 10.67
C ARG A 158 6.99 -6.56 10.50
N THR A 159 7.76 -6.72 11.57
CA THR A 159 9.21 -6.49 11.56
C THR A 159 9.93 -7.49 10.69
N THR A 160 9.67 -8.79 10.87
CA THR A 160 10.31 -9.85 10.08
C THR A 160 9.93 -9.78 8.60
N VAL A 161 8.66 -9.49 8.27
CA VAL A 161 8.22 -9.28 6.87
C VAL A 161 8.92 -8.07 6.26
N ARG A 162 9.03 -6.95 6.97
CA ARG A 162 9.74 -5.77 6.47
C ARG A 162 11.19 -6.12 6.15
N GLN A 163 11.88 -6.80 7.07
CA GLN A 163 13.26 -7.23 6.87
C GLN A 163 13.40 -8.17 5.67
N ALA A 164 12.47 -9.12 5.50
CA ALA A 164 12.47 -10.05 4.37
C ALA A 164 12.36 -9.32 3.03
N VAL A 165 11.44 -8.36 2.93
CA VAL A 165 11.25 -7.55 1.71
C VAL A 165 12.49 -6.72 1.41
N LEU A 166 13.05 -6.04 2.41
CA LEU A 166 14.26 -5.22 2.23
C LEU A 166 15.47 -6.07 1.82
N LYS A 167 15.68 -7.23 2.46
CA LYS A 167 16.72 -8.21 2.09
C LYS A 167 16.53 -8.80 0.68
N SER A 168 15.31 -8.76 0.17
CA SER A 168 15.00 -9.26 -1.18
C SER A 168 15.30 -8.25 -2.28
N SER A 169 15.66 -7.01 -1.94
CA SER A 169 16.04 -5.99 -2.91
C SER A 169 17.42 -6.32 -3.53
N PRO A 170 17.57 -6.25 -4.87
CA PRO A 170 16.53 -5.99 -5.86
C PRO A 170 15.64 -7.23 -6.08
N LEU A 171 14.33 -7.05 -6.18
CA LEU A 171 13.39 -8.12 -6.55
C LEU A 171 13.67 -8.64 -7.97
N PRO A 172 13.23 -9.86 -8.33
CA PRO A 172 13.42 -10.39 -9.68
C PRO A 172 12.89 -9.39 -10.71
N VAL A 173 13.63 -9.19 -11.80
CA VAL A 173 13.21 -8.30 -12.88
C VAL A 173 12.17 -9.00 -13.74
N ALA A 174 11.16 -8.26 -14.19
CA ALA A 174 10.17 -8.80 -15.10
C ALA A 174 10.85 -9.21 -16.42
N PRO A 175 10.55 -10.41 -16.97
CA PRO A 175 11.18 -10.88 -18.21
C PRO A 175 10.78 -10.04 -19.44
N HIS A 176 9.72 -9.23 -19.31
CA HIS A 176 9.24 -8.31 -20.33
C HIS A 176 8.65 -7.04 -19.67
N PRO A 177 8.86 -5.83 -20.22
CA PRO A 177 8.40 -4.57 -19.62
C PRO A 177 6.88 -4.51 -19.43
N ALA A 178 6.10 -5.09 -20.37
CA ALA A 178 4.64 -5.18 -20.25
C ALA A 178 4.14 -6.02 -19.05
N LEU A 179 5.01 -6.77 -18.38
CA LEU A 179 4.69 -7.56 -17.18
C LEU A 179 5.13 -6.88 -15.88
N PHE A 180 5.91 -5.79 -15.99
CA PHE A 180 6.42 -5.09 -14.82
C PHE A 180 5.29 -4.48 -14.00
N ALA A 181 5.40 -4.64 -12.68
CA ALA A 181 4.47 -4.05 -11.72
C ALA A 181 5.24 -3.20 -10.71
N ALA A 182 5.03 -1.88 -10.75
CA ALA A 182 5.66 -0.93 -9.83
C ALA A 182 5.16 -1.09 -8.39
N GLU A 183 3.94 -1.58 -8.21
CA GLU A 183 3.34 -1.83 -6.90
C GLU A 183 2.93 -3.30 -6.77
N LEU A 184 3.35 -3.95 -5.68
CA LEU A 184 3.07 -5.34 -5.37
C LEU A 184 2.39 -5.42 -4.01
N LEU A 185 1.27 -6.14 -3.92
CA LEU A 185 0.62 -6.43 -2.64
C LEU A 185 0.85 -7.89 -2.29
N LEU A 186 1.57 -8.16 -1.20
CA LEU A 186 1.83 -9.51 -0.68
C LEU A 186 1.03 -9.74 0.59
N SER A 187 0.43 -10.92 0.73
CA SER A 187 -0.22 -11.36 1.97
C SER A 187 0.53 -12.54 2.59
N PHE A 188 0.96 -12.39 3.84
CA PHE A 188 1.61 -13.40 4.67
C PHE A 188 0.60 -13.97 5.67
N LYS A 189 0.72 -15.27 5.96
CA LYS A 189 -0.09 -16.03 6.90
C LYS A 189 0.80 -17.01 7.63
#